data_AF-A0A0A9BVW4-F1
#
_entry.id   AF-A0A0A9BVW4-F1
#
_cell.length_a   1.000
_cell.length_b   1.000
_cell.length_c   1.000
_cell.angle_alpha   90.00
_cell.angle_beta   90.00
_cell.angle_gamma   90.00
#
_symmetry.space_group_name_H-M   'P 1'
#
loop_
_entity.id
_entity.type
_entity.pdbx_description
1 polymer ?
#
loop_
_entity_poly.entity_id
_entity_poly.type
_entity_poly.pdbx_seq_one_letter_code
_entity_poly.pdbx_strand_id
1 'polypeptide(L)' 'MRVISKLAGAETVEHEGTVVDGKLVTAASWPDLAQFVAHLIDLLGITVSF' A
#
# COMPACT_ATOMS: atom_id res chain seq x y z
N MET A 1 -7.11 -11.77 -2.73
CA MET A 1 -7.89 -10.74 -2.00
C MET A 1 -8.89 -9.97 -2.87
N ARG A 2 -8.63 -9.75 -4.18
CA ARG A 2 -9.50 -8.97 -5.10
C ARG A 2 -11.02 -9.19 -4.94
N VAL A 3 -11.49 -10.45 -4.92
CA VAL A 3 -12.92 -10.76 -4.79
C VAL A 3 -13.50 -10.25 -3.47
N ILE A 4 -12.81 -10.49 -2.35
CA ILE A 4 -13.27 -10.06 -1.02
C ILE A 4 -13.26 -8.53 -0.92
N SER A 5 -12.19 -7.88 -1.39
CA SER A 5 -12.07 -6.41 -1.37
C SER A 5 -13.20 -5.75 -2.18
N LYS A 6 -13.52 -6.30 -3.36
CA LYS A 6 -14.63 -5.79 -4.18
C LYS A 6 -15.99 -5.95 -3.50
N LEU A 7 -16.24 -7.08 -2.84
CA LEU A 7 -17.47 -7.29 -2.07
C LEU A 7 -17.59 -6.32 -0.88
N ALA A 8 -16.46 -5.90 -0.31
CA ALA A 8 -16.41 -4.88 0.75
C ALA A 8 -16.56 -3.43 0.23
N GLY A 9 -16.77 -3.24 -1.08
CA GLY A 9 -16.94 -1.92 -1.70
C GLY A 9 -15.64 -1.21 -2.08
N ALA A 10 -14.49 -1.89 -2.03
CA ALA A 10 -13.22 -1.30 -2.45
C ALA A 10 -13.14 -1.18 -3.99
N GLU A 11 -12.57 -0.08 -4.45
CA GLU A 11 -12.21 0.12 -5.85
C GLU A 11 -10.87 -0.59 -6.15
N THR A 12 -10.81 -1.30 -7.27
CA THR A 12 -9.54 -1.89 -7.73
C THR A 12 -8.90 -0.95 -8.74
N VAL A 13 -7.72 -0.45 -8.42
CA VAL A 13 -6.93 0.41 -9.30
C VAL A 13 -5.84 -0.44 -9.96
N GLU A 14 -5.76 -0.39 -11.30
CA GLU A 14 -4.62 -0.96 -12.04
C GLU A 14 -3.46 0.04 -11.94
N HIS A 15 -2.39 -0.34 -11.25
CA HIS A 15 -1.23 0.50 -11.01
C HIS A 15 0.04 -0.35 -10.93
N GLU A 16 1.16 0.19 -11.42
CA GLU A 16 2.49 -0.38 -11.16
C GLU A 16 3.07 0.31 -9.92
N GLY A 17 3.36 -0.44 -8.85
CA GLY A 17 3.88 0.13 -7.60
C GLY A 17 2.93 0.03 -6.42
N THR A 18 2.86 1.11 -5.64
CA THR A 18 2.06 1.19 -4.41
C THR A 18 1.05 2.31 -4.45
N VAL A 19 -0.11 2.08 -3.82
CA VAL A 19 -1.19 3.06 -3.71
C VAL A 19 -1.45 3.36 -2.24
N VAL A 20 -1.60 4.64 -1.92
CA VAL A 20 -1.96 5.13 -0.58
C VAL A 20 -3.34 5.77 -0.63
N ASP A 21 -4.27 5.25 0.18
CA ASP A 21 -5.60 5.82 0.41
C ASP A 21 -5.78 6.07 1.92
N GLY A 22 -5.56 7.31 2.34
CA GLY A 22 -5.55 7.69 3.75
C GLY A 22 -4.50 6.90 4.55
N LYS A 23 -4.96 5.95 5.37
CA LYS A 23 -4.10 5.06 6.19
C LYS A 23 -3.94 3.66 5.58
N LEU A 24 -4.57 3.38 4.45
CA LEU A 24 -4.46 2.12 3.74
C LEU A 24 -3.34 2.24 2.70
N VAL A 25 -2.33 1.39 2.81
CA VAL A 25 -1.30 1.22 1.78
C VAL A 25 -1.53 -0.13 1.12
N THR A 26 -1.43 -0.19 -0.20
CA THR A 26 -1.47 -1.44 -0.97
C THR A 26 -0.31 -1.49 -1.96
N ALA A 27 0.07 -2.70 -2.37
CA ALA A 27 1.15 -2.96 -3.32
C ALA A 27 0.65 -3.90 -4.42
N ALA A 28 1.04 -3.64 -5.67
CA ALA A 28 0.63 -4.44 -6.81
C ALA A 28 1.36 -5.80 -6.85
N SER A 29 2.63 -5.84 -6.44
CA SER A 29 3.48 -7.02 -6.52
C SER A 29 4.64 -7.02 -5.51
N TRP A 30 5.41 -8.12 -5.46
CA TRP A 30 6.56 -8.28 -4.55
C TRP A 30 7.68 -7.24 -4.78
N PRO A 31 8.05 -6.88 -6.02
CA PRO A 31 8.96 -5.77 -6.31
C PRO A 31 8.60 -4.45 -5.63
N ASP A 32 7.32 -4.21 -5.35
CA ASP A 32 6.81 -2.94 -4.83
C ASP A 32 6.90 -2.83 -3.29
N LEU A 33 7.37 -3.89 -2.62
CA LEU A 33 7.41 -3.95 -1.15
C LEU A 33 8.34 -2.91 -0.51
N ALA A 34 9.42 -2.50 -1.19
CA ALA A 34 10.30 -1.46 -0.67
C ALA A 34 9.55 -0.12 -0.52
N GLN A 35 8.78 0.26 -1.55
CA GLN A 35 7.96 1.47 -1.51
C GLN A 35 6.80 1.33 -0.52
N PHE A 36 6.21 0.14 -0.41
CA PHE A 36 5.14 -0.15 0.55
C PHE A 36 5.61 0.07 1.99
N VAL A 37 6.80 -0.45 2.33
CA VAL A 37 7.40 -0.28 3.66
C VAL A 37 7.76 1.18 3.91
N ALA A 38 8.27 1.91 2.90
CA ALA A 38 8.56 3.33 3.05
C ALA A 38 7.29 4.14 3.41
N HIS A 39 6.18 3.94 2.68
CA HIS A 39 4.90 4.58 3.00
C HIS A 39 4.38 4.20 4.39
N LEU A 40 4.57 2.93 4.80
CA LEU A 40 4.17 2.48 6.13
C LEU A 40 5.00 3.15 7.23
N ILE A 41 6.31 3.29 7.03
CA ILE A 41 7.21 4.02 7.94
C ILE A 41 6.73 5.47 8.10
N ASP A 42 6.44 6.14 7.00
CA ASP A 42 5.96 7.52 7.00
C ASP A 42 4.61 7.67 7.73
N LEU A 43 3.64 6.79 7.44
CA LEU A 43 2.31 6.80 8.07
C LEU A 43 2.35 6.53 9.57
N LEU A 44 3.33 5.74 10.02
CA LEU A 44 3.54 5.44 11.45
C LEU A 44 4.42 6.47 12.15
N GLY A 45 4.97 7.45 11.43
CA GLY A 45 5.90 8.44 11.98
C GLY A 45 7.22 7.81 12.45
N ILE A 46 7.62 6.69 11.84
CA ILE A 46 8.89 6.02 12.16
C ILE A 46 10.02 6.77 11.47
N THR A 47 11.10 7.05 12.20
CA THR A 47 12.31 7.68 11.64
C THR A 47 13.45 6.67 11.58
N VAL A 48 14.16 6.62 10.45
CA VAL A 48 15.39 5.82 10.27
C VAL A 48 16.57 6.78 10.15
N SER A 49 17.54 6.69 11.05
CA SER A 49 18.76 7.50 11.08
C SER A 49 20.00 6.62 10.93
N PHE A 50 21.07 7.16 10.35
CA PHE A 50 22.35 6.49 10.13
C PHE A 50 23.47 7.14 10.94
#